data_AF-Q2HPK8-F1
#
_entry.id   AF-Q2HPK8-F1
#
_cell.length_a   1.000
_cell.length_b   1.000
_cell.length_c   1.000
_cell.angle_alpha   90.00
_cell.angle_beta   90.00
_cell.angle_gamma   90.00
#
_symmetry.space_group_name_H-M   'P 1'
#
loop_
_entity.id
_entity.type
_entity.pdbx_description
1 polymer ?
#
loop_
_entity_poly.entity_id
_entity_poly.type
_entity_poly.pdbx_seq_one_letter_code
_entity_poly.pdbx_strand_id
1 'polypeptide(L)'
;TDGPFAWGYCFLREQGNPGDYCSPSSQWPCAPGRKYFGRGPIQISHNYNYGPCGSAIGADLLNNPDLVATDPVISFNTALWFWMTTQLPKPSCHYVIIGRWNPSAGDRAPNRLPGSGVITNIINGGLECGRGTDDRVPDRVGLSPRY
;
A
#
# COMPACT_ATOMS: atom_id res chain seq x y z
N THR A 1 29.54 4.54 -4.48
CA THR A 1 28.26 4.68 -3.76
C THR A 1 27.27 3.71 -4.37
N ASP A 2 26.47 3.02 -3.57
CA ASP A 2 25.71 1.82 -3.99
C ASP A 2 24.44 2.10 -4.82
N GLY A 3 24.35 3.27 -5.47
CA GLY A 3 23.22 3.72 -6.27
C GLY A 3 21.95 4.08 -5.46
N PRO A 4 20.92 4.65 -6.11
CA PRO A 4 19.69 5.08 -5.44
C PRO A 4 18.89 3.91 -4.83
N PHE A 5 18.99 2.70 -5.42
CA PHE A 5 18.24 1.52 -5.00
C PHE A 5 18.80 0.80 -3.76
N ALA A 6 19.83 1.37 -3.10
CA ALA A 6 20.38 0.88 -1.84
C ALA A 6 19.71 1.49 -0.59
N TRP A 7 18.82 2.48 -0.78
CA TRP A 7 18.27 3.32 0.29
C TRP A 7 16.80 3.02 0.62
N GLY A 8 16.33 1.82 0.25
CA GLY A 8 15.00 1.34 0.66
C GLY A 8 14.86 1.30 2.19
N TYR A 9 13.63 1.37 2.69
CA TYR A 9 13.31 1.38 4.13
C TYR A 9 13.88 2.58 4.94
N CYS A 10 14.36 3.63 4.29
CA CYS A 10 14.90 4.81 4.97
C CYS A 10 13.85 5.60 5.79
N PHE A 11 12.62 5.69 5.29
CA PHE A 11 11.55 6.46 5.93
C PHE A 11 10.46 5.56 6.50
N LEU A 12 10.03 5.86 7.73
CA LEU A 12 8.97 5.12 8.43
C LEU A 12 7.60 5.82 8.37
N ARG A 13 7.59 7.15 8.22
CA ARG A 13 6.38 7.99 8.15
C ARG A 13 6.39 8.80 6.86
N GLU A 14 5.21 9.08 6.34
CA GLU A 14 5.01 9.99 5.21
C GLU A 14 5.68 11.33 5.46
N GLN A 15 6.42 11.82 4.48
CA GLN A 15 7.21 13.04 4.60
C GLN A 15 6.38 14.30 4.31
N GLY A 16 6.81 15.44 4.85
CA GLY A 16 6.15 16.73 4.64
C GLY A 16 5.03 17.00 5.64
N ASN A 17 3.93 17.59 5.17
CA ASN A 17 2.75 17.91 5.99
C ASN A 17 1.52 17.12 5.51
N PRO A 18 1.48 15.81 5.80
CA PRO A 18 0.42 14.94 5.32
C PRO A 18 -0.94 15.34 5.90
N GLY A 19 -2.00 15.15 5.11
CA GLY A 19 -3.37 15.29 5.59
C GLY A 19 -3.74 14.24 6.63
N ASP A 20 -4.99 14.26 7.08
CA ASP A 20 -5.44 13.29 8.09
C ASP A 20 -5.80 11.93 7.48
N TYR A 21 -5.99 11.86 6.17
CA TYR A 21 -6.40 10.65 5.42
C TYR A 21 -7.64 9.98 6.02
N CYS A 22 -8.51 10.75 6.66
CA CYS A 22 -9.78 10.30 7.18
C CYS A 22 -10.85 10.36 6.07
N SER A 23 -11.42 9.21 5.73
CA SER A 23 -12.58 9.10 4.84
C SER A 23 -13.82 8.69 5.63
N PRO A 24 -15.00 9.28 5.38
CA PRO A 24 -16.23 8.88 6.06
C PRO A 24 -16.49 7.38 5.93
N SER A 25 -16.67 6.70 7.08
CA SER A 25 -16.96 5.27 7.14
C SER A 25 -17.71 4.97 8.42
N SER A 26 -18.82 4.22 8.31
CA SER A 26 -19.53 3.69 9.47
C SER A 26 -18.82 2.47 10.06
N GLN A 27 -18.14 1.68 9.23
CA GLN A 27 -17.45 0.47 9.64
C GLN A 27 -16.08 0.77 10.27
N TRP A 28 -15.36 1.75 9.73
CA TRP A 28 -14.02 2.15 10.18
C TRP A 28 -13.98 3.65 10.47
N PRO A 29 -14.75 4.14 11.46
CA PRO A 29 -14.82 5.56 11.77
C PRO A 29 -13.45 6.09 12.20
N CYS A 30 -13.15 7.34 11.83
CA CYS A 30 -11.91 7.98 12.25
C CYS A 30 -11.94 8.25 13.76
N ALA A 31 -10.93 7.78 14.47
CA ALA A 31 -10.77 8.04 15.89
C ALA A 31 -10.44 9.54 16.12
N PRO A 32 -11.06 10.20 17.12
CA PRO A 32 -10.80 11.61 17.39
C PRO A 32 -9.31 11.91 17.61
N GLY A 33 -8.80 12.93 16.91
CA GLY A 33 -7.39 13.35 17.01
C GLY A 33 -6.38 12.41 16.35
N ARG A 34 -6.82 11.34 15.68
CA ARG A 34 -5.96 10.40 14.97
C ARG A 34 -5.85 10.74 13.49
N LYS A 35 -4.68 10.45 12.92
CA LYS A 35 -4.35 10.66 11.51
C LYS A 35 -3.84 9.37 10.88
N TYR A 36 -4.27 9.11 9.66
CA TYR A 36 -4.03 7.86 8.93
C TYR A 36 -3.11 8.06 7.71
N PHE A 37 -2.14 8.97 7.82
CA PHE A 37 -1.08 9.13 6.81
C PHE A 37 -0.17 7.89 6.72
N GLY A 38 0.68 7.87 5.69
CA GLY A 38 1.55 6.74 5.38
C GLY A 38 2.48 6.36 6.54
N ARG A 39 2.44 5.08 6.95
CA ARG A 39 3.37 4.50 7.92
C ARG A 39 3.87 3.13 7.47
N GLY A 40 5.07 2.75 7.90
CA GLY A 40 5.63 1.42 7.67
C GLY A 40 6.08 1.18 6.23
N PRO A 41 6.50 -0.06 5.92
CA PRO A 41 7.12 -0.41 4.63
C PRO A 41 6.22 -0.19 3.41
N ILE A 42 4.92 -0.42 3.55
CA ILE A 42 3.95 -0.22 2.47
C ILE A 42 3.35 1.20 2.45
N GLN A 43 3.75 2.05 3.41
CA GLN A 43 3.12 3.36 3.66
C GLN A 43 1.60 3.24 3.73
N ILE A 44 1.10 2.37 4.61
CA ILE A 44 -0.35 2.16 4.74
C ILE A 44 -1.02 3.49 5.12
N SER A 45 -2.05 3.84 4.35
CA SER A 45 -2.77 5.13 4.47
C SER A 45 -4.27 4.92 4.48
N HIS A 46 -4.99 5.87 5.08
CA HIS A 46 -6.43 5.91 5.30
C HIS A 46 -7.02 4.97 6.35
N ASN A 47 -8.00 5.47 7.09
CA ASN A 47 -8.76 4.73 8.11
C ASN A 47 -9.36 3.42 7.58
N TYR A 48 -9.82 3.41 6.32
CA TYR A 48 -10.36 2.20 5.69
C TYR A 48 -9.31 1.12 5.39
N ASN A 49 -8.01 1.40 5.51
CA ASN A 49 -6.96 0.38 5.51
C ASN A 49 -6.49 0.05 6.93
N TYR A 50 -6.30 1.06 7.80
CA TYR A 50 -5.88 0.84 9.19
C TYR A 50 -6.90 -0.03 9.96
N GLY A 51 -8.19 0.23 9.79
CA GLY A 51 -9.25 -0.54 10.44
C GLY A 51 -9.23 -2.05 10.13
N PRO A 52 -9.42 -2.47 8.87
CA PRO A 52 -9.42 -3.89 8.52
C PRO A 52 -8.05 -4.55 8.70
N CYS A 53 -6.94 -3.83 8.47
CA CYS A 53 -5.61 -4.33 8.76
C CYS A 53 -5.46 -4.65 10.26
N GLY A 54 -5.82 -3.70 11.12
CA GLY A 54 -5.73 -3.87 12.57
C GLY A 54 -6.56 -5.06 13.06
N SER A 55 -7.79 -5.18 12.56
CA SER A 55 -8.65 -6.34 12.84
C SER A 55 -8.00 -7.66 12.42
N ALA A 56 -7.42 -7.72 11.22
CA ALA A 56 -6.81 -8.94 10.70
C ALA A 56 -5.54 -9.38 11.44
N ILE A 57 -4.74 -8.43 11.94
CA ILE A 57 -3.48 -8.71 12.64
C ILE A 57 -3.61 -8.71 14.17
N GLY A 58 -4.82 -8.49 14.69
CA GLY A 58 -5.09 -8.45 16.13
C GLY A 58 -4.54 -7.21 16.84
N ALA A 59 -4.46 -6.06 16.16
CA ALA A 59 -3.97 -4.80 16.72
C ALA A 59 -5.00 -3.67 16.50
N ASP A 60 -5.28 -2.85 17.51
CA ASP A 60 -6.18 -1.70 17.37
C ASP A 60 -5.49 -0.51 16.68
N LEU A 61 -5.29 -0.65 15.37
CA LEU A 61 -4.65 0.37 14.53
C LEU A 61 -5.56 1.55 14.22
N LEU A 62 -6.88 1.42 14.40
CA LEU A 62 -7.82 2.51 14.14
C LEU A 62 -7.70 3.59 15.23
N ASN A 63 -7.58 3.18 16.50
CA ASN A 63 -7.37 4.11 17.62
C ASN A 63 -5.88 4.38 17.90
N ASN A 64 -4.98 3.49 17.48
CA ASN A 64 -3.54 3.58 17.72
C ASN A 64 -2.73 3.45 16.41
N PRO A 65 -2.93 4.34 15.42
CA PRO A 65 -2.27 4.22 14.12
C PRO A 65 -0.74 4.35 14.21
N ASP A 66 -0.23 5.00 15.25
CA ASP A 66 1.22 5.17 15.45
C ASP A 66 1.96 3.87 15.75
N LEU A 67 1.26 2.79 16.14
CA LEU A 67 1.86 1.46 16.31
C LEU A 67 2.58 0.99 15.04
N VAL A 68 2.07 1.34 13.86
CA VAL A 68 2.70 1.00 12.58
C VAL A 68 4.10 1.65 12.42
N ALA A 69 4.37 2.73 13.17
CA ALA A 69 5.62 3.46 13.15
C ALA A 69 6.38 3.41 14.50
N THR A 70 5.99 2.54 15.43
CA THR A 70 6.69 2.35 16.72
C THR A 70 6.94 0.88 17.06
N ASP A 71 6.14 -0.04 16.53
CA ASP A 71 6.35 -1.48 16.68
C ASP A 71 6.77 -2.09 15.32
N PRO A 72 7.99 -2.63 15.20
CA PRO A 72 8.50 -3.15 13.92
C PRO A 72 7.74 -4.38 13.43
N VAL A 73 7.24 -5.24 14.33
CA VAL A 73 6.50 -6.46 13.95
C VAL A 73 5.14 -6.04 13.38
N ILE A 74 4.44 -5.14 14.05
CA ILE A 74 3.20 -4.55 13.52
C ILE A 74 3.45 -3.85 12.19
N SER A 75 4.54 -3.10 12.08
CA SER A 75 4.91 -2.38 10.85
C SER A 75 5.00 -3.32 9.64
N PHE A 76 5.77 -4.41 9.75
CA PHE A 76 5.87 -5.41 8.69
C PHE A 76 4.59 -6.21 8.48
N ASN A 77 3.85 -6.52 9.54
CA ASN A 77 2.56 -7.20 9.42
C ASN A 77 1.55 -6.38 8.60
N THR A 78 1.56 -5.04 8.72
CA THR A 78 0.68 -4.21 7.86
C THR A 78 1.06 -4.30 6.38
N ALA A 79 2.35 -4.35 6.06
CA ALA A 79 2.83 -4.50 4.69
C ALA A 79 2.47 -5.87 4.11
N LEU A 80 2.66 -6.93 4.88
CA LEU A 80 2.28 -8.29 4.49
C LEU A 80 0.76 -8.42 4.34
N TRP A 81 -0.01 -7.86 5.27
CA TRP A 81 -1.46 -7.84 5.18
C TRP A 81 -1.93 -7.18 3.87
N PHE A 82 -1.39 -6.00 3.55
CA PHE A 82 -1.75 -5.32 2.29
C PHE A 82 -1.37 -6.17 1.07
N TRP A 83 -0.19 -6.77 1.08
CA TRP A 83 0.29 -7.60 -0.02
C TRP A 83 -0.56 -8.85 -0.27
N MET A 84 -1.08 -9.45 0.80
CA MET A 84 -1.84 -10.70 0.76
C MET A 84 -3.35 -10.51 0.59
N THR A 85 -3.89 -9.34 0.95
CA THR A 85 -5.33 -9.11 1.04
C THR A 85 -5.91 -8.59 -0.28
N THR A 86 -6.94 -9.26 -0.77
CA THR A 86 -7.74 -8.78 -1.92
C THR A 86 -8.68 -7.68 -1.46
N GLN A 87 -8.66 -6.53 -2.13
CA GLN A 87 -9.59 -5.43 -1.89
C GLN A 87 -10.35 -5.13 -3.18
N LEU A 88 -11.51 -5.76 -3.35
CA LEU A 88 -12.25 -5.68 -4.62
C LEU A 88 -12.51 -4.23 -5.05
N PRO A 89 -12.36 -3.92 -6.35
CA PRO A 89 -12.10 -4.85 -7.47
C PRO A 89 -10.63 -5.27 -7.63
N LYS A 90 -9.71 -4.79 -6.79
CA LYS A 90 -8.27 -5.09 -6.91
C LYS A 90 -7.96 -6.50 -6.37
N PRO A 91 -7.22 -7.35 -7.11
CA PRO A 91 -6.68 -8.59 -6.55
C PRO A 91 -5.58 -8.27 -5.52
N SER A 92 -5.15 -9.26 -4.74
CA SER A 92 -3.94 -9.10 -3.93
C SER A 92 -2.68 -9.11 -4.79
N CYS A 93 -1.66 -8.34 -4.37
CA CYS A 93 -0.34 -8.36 -5.02
C CYS A 93 0.24 -9.77 -5.06
N HIS A 94 0.03 -10.54 -3.98
CA HIS A 94 0.43 -11.94 -3.92
C HIS A 94 -0.19 -12.77 -5.04
N TYR A 95 -1.51 -12.70 -5.27
CA TYR A 95 -2.18 -13.47 -6.32
C TYR A 95 -1.66 -13.12 -7.71
N VAL A 96 -1.32 -11.85 -7.96
CA VAL A 96 -0.71 -11.42 -9.22
C VAL A 96 0.65 -12.07 -9.40
N ILE A 97 1.56 -11.92 -8.43
CA ILE A 97 2.97 -12.30 -8.62
C ILE A 97 3.16 -13.82 -8.73
N ILE A 98 2.29 -14.62 -8.10
CA ILE A 98 2.33 -16.09 -8.22
C ILE A 98 1.54 -16.62 -9.43
N GLY A 99 1.06 -15.74 -10.32
CA GLY A 99 0.35 -16.13 -11.54
C GLY A 99 -1.05 -16.70 -11.32
N ARG A 100 -1.68 -16.45 -10.16
CA ARG A 100 -3.02 -16.94 -9.83
C ARG A 100 -4.15 -15.96 -10.14
N TRP A 101 -3.82 -14.71 -10.44
CA TRP A 101 -4.81 -13.74 -10.88
C TRP A 101 -5.06 -13.86 -12.40
N ASN A 102 -6.31 -14.12 -12.78
CA ASN A 102 -6.77 -14.04 -14.17
C ASN A 102 -7.55 -12.73 -14.38
N PRO A 103 -7.03 -11.79 -15.21
CA PRO A 103 -7.68 -10.50 -15.42
C PRO A 103 -9.07 -10.66 -16.04
N SER A 104 -10.06 -9.97 -15.46
CA SER A 104 -11.41 -9.89 -16.01
C SER A 104 -11.46 -9.09 -17.32
N ALA A 105 -12.58 -9.10 -18.03
CA ALA A 105 -12.76 -8.21 -19.19
C ALA A 105 -12.59 -6.73 -18.81
N GLY A 106 -13.04 -6.33 -17.61
CA GLY A 106 -12.87 -4.98 -17.09
C GLY A 106 -11.43 -4.63 -16.72
N ASP A 107 -10.56 -5.62 -16.54
CA ASP A 107 -9.12 -5.43 -16.34
C ASP A 107 -8.35 -5.36 -17.65
N ARG A 108 -8.71 -6.22 -18.61
CA ARG A 108 -8.08 -6.25 -19.92
C ARG A 108 -8.37 -4.99 -20.73
N ALA A 109 -9.58 -4.43 -20.65
CA ALA A 109 -9.96 -3.21 -21.37
C ALA A 109 -9.02 -2.02 -21.12
N PRO A 110 -8.63 -1.71 -19.87
CA PRO A 110 -7.61 -0.69 -19.56
C PRO A 110 -6.17 -1.25 -19.47
N ASN A 111 -5.87 -2.40 -20.10
CA ASN A 111 -4.54 -3.02 -20.13
C ASN A 111 -3.94 -3.35 -18.75
N ARG A 112 -4.77 -3.72 -17.75
CA ARG A 112 -4.28 -4.31 -16.50
C ARG A 112 -3.95 -5.78 -16.74
N LEU A 113 -2.70 -6.06 -17.10
CA LEU A 113 -2.17 -7.40 -17.35
C LEU A 113 -1.30 -7.89 -16.19
N PRO A 114 -1.12 -9.22 -16.01
CA PRO A 114 -0.30 -9.76 -14.92
C PRO A 114 1.16 -9.28 -15.02
N GLY A 115 1.72 -8.88 -13.88
CA GLY A 115 3.12 -8.41 -13.78
C GLY A 115 3.32 -7.31 -12.73
N SER A 116 4.53 -6.76 -12.67
CA SER A 116 4.87 -5.69 -11.72
C SER A 116 4.06 -4.40 -11.93
N GLY A 117 3.67 -4.09 -13.17
CA GLY A 117 2.86 -2.92 -13.48
C GLY A 117 1.49 -2.92 -12.81
N VAL A 118 0.80 -4.07 -12.75
CA VAL A 118 -0.49 -4.15 -12.05
C VAL A 118 -0.31 -4.15 -10.53
N ILE A 119 0.82 -4.63 -10.00
CA ILE A 119 1.17 -4.49 -8.57
C ILE A 119 1.31 -3.02 -8.19
N THR A 120 2.01 -2.22 -8.99
CA THR A 120 2.06 -0.75 -8.83
C THR A 120 0.67 -0.12 -8.88
N ASN A 121 -0.19 -0.59 -9.80
CA ASN A 121 -1.57 -0.12 -9.91
C ASN A 121 -2.41 -0.45 -8.66
N ILE A 122 -2.22 -1.65 -8.09
CA ILE A 122 -2.89 -2.06 -6.84
C ILE A 122 -2.49 -1.12 -5.69
N ILE A 123 -1.19 -0.86 -5.53
CA ILE A 123 -0.62 -0.03 -4.46
C ILE A 123 -1.07 1.43 -4.59
N ASN A 124 -0.87 2.07 -5.75
CA ASN A 124 -1.13 3.51 -5.89
C ASN A 124 -1.56 3.95 -7.31
N GLY A 125 -2.27 3.10 -8.04
CA GLY A 125 -2.61 3.35 -9.45
C GLY A 125 -3.46 4.58 -9.71
N GLY A 126 -4.23 5.06 -8.73
CA GLY A 126 -5.00 6.31 -8.86
C GLY A 126 -4.11 7.55 -9.02
N LEU A 127 -2.86 7.49 -8.56
CA LEU A 127 -1.88 8.56 -8.68
C LEU A 127 -0.79 8.28 -9.72
N GLU A 128 -0.43 7.02 -9.93
CA GLU A 128 0.79 6.63 -10.66
C GLU A 128 0.53 5.95 -12.02
N CYS A 129 -0.72 5.55 -12.34
CA CYS A 129 -1.02 4.76 -13.54
C CYS A 129 -1.96 5.47 -14.51
N GLY A 130 -1.88 5.12 -15.80
CA GLY A 130 -2.81 5.58 -16.85
C GLY A 130 -2.63 7.03 -17.30
N ARG A 131 -1.47 7.65 -17.00
CA ARG A 131 -1.20 9.08 -17.24
C ARG A 131 0.10 9.35 -18.00
N GLY A 132 0.70 8.33 -18.61
CA GLY A 132 2.03 8.41 -19.24
C GLY A 132 3.16 8.10 -18.26
N THR A 133 4.35 8.63 -18.52
CA THR A 133 5.53 8.44 -17.67
C THR A 133 5.35 9.15 -16.33
N ASP A 134 5.64 8.44 -15.24
CA ASP A 134 5.56 8.97 -13.88
C ASP A 134 6.84 8.59 -13.14
N ASP A 135 7.57 9.56 -12.61
CA ASP A 135 8.91 9.34 -12.04
C ASP A 135 8.92 8.38 -10.82
N ARG A 136 7.76 8.14 -10.19
CA ARG A 136 7.62 7.18 -9.07
C ARG A 136 7.65 5.73 -9.56
N VAL A 137 7.21 5.48 -10.80
CA VAL A 137 7.12 4.11 -11.35
C VAL A 137 8.51 3.52 -11.66
N PRO A 138 9.45 4.26 -12.30
CA PRO A 138 10.83 3.82 -12.47
C PRO A 138 11.55 3.51 -11.15
N ASP A 139 11.27 4.24 -10.06
CA ASP A 139 11.87 3.95 -8.75
C ASP A 139 11.41 2.59 -8.20
N ARG A 140 10.11 2.30 -8.32
CA ARG A 140 9.54 0.97 -7.98
C ARG A 140 10.10 -0.14 -8.87
N VAL A 141 10.18 0.10 -10.18
CA VAL A 141 10.69 -0.88 -11.14
C VAL A 141 12.19 -1.12 -10.96
N GLY A 142 12.97 -0.09 -10.62
CA GLY A 142 14.42 -0.17 -10.45
C GLY A 142 14.88 -0.92 -9.20
N LEU A 143 14.03 -1.00 -8.16
CA LEU A 143 14.26 -1.87 -7.00
C LEU A 143 14.11 -3.36 -7.34
N SER A 144 13.20 -3.71 -8.24
CA SER A 144 12.85 -5.11 -8.53
C SER A 144 13.93 -5.96 -9.20
N PRO A 145 14.79 -5.48 -10.12
CA PRO A 145 15.86 -6.30 -10.70
C PRO A 145 17.11 -6.38 -9.81
N ARG A 146 17.18 -5.60 -8.73
CA ARG A 146 18.27 -5.68 -7.75
C ARG A 146 18.09 -6.86 -6.77
N TYR A 147 16.87 -7.32 -6.54
CA TYR A 147 16.50 -8.35 -5.57
C TYR A 147 15.68 -9.46 -6.23
#